data_AF-A0A7S4KJJ7-F1
#
_entry.id   AF-A0A7S4KJJ7-F1
#
_cell.length_a   1.000
_cell.length_b   1.000
_cell.length_c   1.000
_cell.angle_alpha   90.00
_cell.angle_beta   90.00
_cell.angle_gamma   90.00
#
_symmetry.space_group_name_H-M   'P 1'
#
loop_
_entity.id
_entity.type
_entity.pdbx_description
1 polymer ?
#
loop_
_entity_poly.entity_id
_entity_poly.type
_entity_poly.pdbx_seq_one_letter_code
_entity_poly.pdbx_strand_id
1 'polypeptide(L)'
;VEARIRASEYATTDILVPIGSDFRYQDAQVQFENYDKLIQFLRSGGPAFNVSVGYSTVSNYFKALSEGSGSDYPWPVKDDMQDFYPYAMLPDSYWSGFFTSRPVLKRRARIGDEALFALEQLIVSRGGFENDDVREFIYHNRQTSGILTHHDAVTGTARSDVV
;
A
#
# COMPACT_ATOMS: atom_id res chain seq x y z
N VAL A 1 -26.00 2.15 -8.79
CA VAL A 1 -25.81 3.60 -9.02
C VAL A 1 -24.39 4.01 -8.66
N GLU A 2 -23.93 3.77 -7.43
CA GLU A 2 -22.57 4.12 -6.99
C GLU A 2 -21.43 3.60 -7.88
N ALA A 3 -21.44 2.31 -8.24
CA ALA A 3 -20.42 1.74 -9.13
C ALA A 3 -20.34 2.46 -10.50
N ARG A 4 -21.49 2.93 -11.03
CA ARG A 4 -21.53 3.65 -12.31
C ARG A 4 -20.99 5.08 -12.17
N ILE A 5 -21.27 5.74 -11.05
CA ILE A 5 -20.70 7.06 -10.71
C ILE A 5 -19.19 6.94 -10.55
N ARG A 6 -18.70 5.91 -9.86
CA ARG A 6 -17.27 5.68 -9.75
C ARG A 6 -16.65 5.45 -11.12
N ALA A 7 -17.25 4.61 -11.95
CA ALA A 7 -16.73 4.32 -13.29
C ALA A 7 -16.64 5.56 -14.20
N SER A 8 -17.52 6.54 -14.06
CA SER A 8 -17.45 7.78 -14.86
C SER A 8 -16.26 8.68 -14.53
N GLU A 9 -15.60 8.46 -13.39
CA GLU A 9 -14.37 9.18 -13.00
C GLU A 9 -13.09 8.49 -13.51
N TYR A 10 -13.22 7.33 -14.16
CA TYR A 10 -12.09 6.57 -14.70
C TYR A 10 -12.15 6.52 -16.23
N ALA A 11 -10.99 6.23 -16.83
CA ALA A 11 -10.82 6.19 -18.27
C ALA A 11 -11.41 4.92 -18.93
N THR A 12 -11.75 3.91 -18.13
CA THR A 12 -12.31 2.63 -18.58
C THR A 12 -13.55 2.25 -17.75
N THR A 13 -14.29 1.24 -18.22
CA THR A 13 -15.46 0.71 -17.50
C THR A 13 -15.09 -0.29 -16.39
N ASP A 14 -13.85 -0.75 -16.34
CA ASP A 14 -13.35 -1.60 -15.27
C ASP A 14 -13.00 -0.74 -14.06
N ILE A 15 -13.62 -1.04 -12.91
CA ILE A 15 -13.34 -0.34 -11.66
C ILE A 15 -12.82 -1.29 -10.60
N LEU A 16 -11.82 -0.85 -9.85
CA LEU A 16 -11.40 -1.50 -8.63
C LEU A 16 -12.27 -1.00 -7.47
N VAL A 17 -12.89 -1.93 -6.74
CA VAL A 17 -13.60 -1.64 -5.49
C VAL A 17 -12.83 -2.29 -4.35
N PRO A 18 -11.97 -1.55 -3.63
CA PRO A 18 -11.31 -2.07 -2.44
C PRO A 18 -12.36 -2.37 -1.38
N ILE A 19 -12.38 -3.61 -0.89
CA ILE A 19 -13.25 -4.03 0.20
C ILE A 19 -12.37 -4.39 1.39
N GLY A 20 -12.37 -3.52 2.39
CA GLY A 20 -11.52 -3.65 3.57
C GLY A 20 -11.52 -2.37 4.39
N SER A 21 -10.77 -2.42 5.49
CA SER A 21 -10.46 -1.29 6.38
C SER A 21 -9.40 -1.78 7.38
N ASP A 22 -8.99 -0.92 8.31
CA ASP A 22 -7.99 -1.22 9.32
C ASP A 22 -8.38 -2.48 10.12
N PHE A 23 -7.48 -3.45 10.17
CA PHE A 23 -7.64 -4.71 10.92
C PHE A 23 -8.96 -5.47 10.63
N ARG A 24 -9.53 -5.33 9.42
CA ARG A 24 -10.71 -6.07 8.96
C ARG A 24 -10.41 -7.54 8.70
N TYR A 25 -11.48 -8.32 8.51
CA TYR A 25 -11.49 -9.76 8.21
C TYR A 25 -11.08 -10.69 9.34
N GLN A 26 -11.14 -10.25 10.60
CA GLN A 26 -11.04 -11.14 11.76
C GLN A 26 -12.20 -12.17 11.80
N ASP A 27 -13.41 -11.75 11.38
CA ASP A 27 -14.51 -12.63 11.01
C ASP A 27 -14.89 -12.34 9.56
N ALA A 28 -14.28 -13.10 8.65
CA ALA A 28 -14.44 -12.91 7.21
C ALA A 28 -15.74 -13.53 6.67
N GLN A 29 -16.28 -14.56 7.34
CA GLN A 29 -17.36 -15.38 6.83
C GLN A 29 -18.61 -14.55 6.55
N VAL A 30 -19.04 -13.74 7.52
CA VAL A 30 -20.23 -12.89 7.40
C VAL A 30 -20.12 -11.93 6.21
N GLN A 31 -18.92 -11.42 5.92
CA GLN A 31 -18.70 -10.51 4.81
C GLN A 31 -18.78 -11.24 3.47
N PHE A 32 -18.03 -12.33 3.31
CA PHE A 32 -18.00 -13.09 2.07
C PHE A 32 -19.36 -13.71 1.72
N GLU A 33 -20.11 -14.22 2.71
CA GLU A 33 -21.47 -14.74 2.48
C GLU A 33 -22.44 -13.68 1.93
N ASN A 34 -22.34 -12.44 2.38
CA ASN A 34 -23.19 -11.35 1.88
C ASN A 34 -22.72 -10.85 0.50
N TYR A 35 -21.41 -10.78 0.27
CA TYR A 35 -20.86 -10.45 -1.05
C TYR A 35 -21.19 -11.51 -2.09
N ASP A 36 -21.18 -12.80 -1.74
CA ASP A 36 -21.54 -13.89 -2.63
C ASP A 36 -23.00 -13.77 -3.09
N LYS A 37 -23.93 -13.48 -2.16
CA LYS A 37 -25.34 -13.22 -2.48
C LYS A 37 -25.48 -12.01 -3.40
N LEU A 38 -24.74 -10.93 -3.14
CA LEU A 38 -24.78 -9.72 -3.97
C LEU A 38 -24.23 -9.99 -5.38
N ILE A 39 -23.08 -10.68 -5.49
CA ILE A 39 -22.48 -11.07 -6.76
C ILE A 39 -23.42 -11.98 -7.54
N GLN A 40 -24.03 -12.96 -6.88
CA GLN A 40 -25.02 -13.86 -7.49
C GLN A 40 -26.23 -13.08 -8.01
N PHE A 41 -26.78 -12.17 -7.20
CA PHE A 41 -27.90 -11.32 -7.59
C PHE A 41 -27.56 -10.48 -8.82
N LEU A 42 -26.41 -9.78 -8.81
CA LEU A 42 -25.96 -8.94 -9.92
C LEU A 42 -25.70 -9.73 -11.21
N ARG A 43 -25.17 -10.96 -11.10
CA ARG A 43 -24.99 -11.85 -12.25
C ARG A 43 -26.32 -12.38 -12.79
N SER A 44 -27.29 -12.67 -11.90
CA SER A 44 -28.59 -13.23 -12.28
C SER A 44 -29.51 -12.24 -12.99
N GLY A 45 -29.36 -10.93 -12.75
CA GLY A 45 -30.15 -9.91 -13.45
C GLY A 45 -29.79 -9.72 -14.92
N GLY A 46 -28.70 -10.35 -15.40
CA GLY A 46 -28.34 -10.40 -16.81
C GLY A 46 -28.26 -9.00 -17.47
N PRO A 47 -28.84 -8.82 -18.68
CA PRO A 47 -28.80 -7.54 -19.39
C PRO A 47 -29.43 -6.36 -18.64
N ALA A 48 -30.35 -6.62 -17.70
CA ALA A 48 -31.00 -5.54 -16.95
C ALA A 48 -30.03 -4.77 -16.06
N PHE A 49 -29.00 -5.43 -15.53
CA PHE A 49 -27.96 -4.77 -14.75
C PHE A 49 -26.75 -4.36 -15.57
N ASN A 50 -26.45 -5.07 -16.66
CA ASN A 50 -25.32 -4.79 -17.56
C ASN A 50 -24.02 -4.51 -16.78
N VAL A 51 -23.64 -5.44 -15.91
CA VAL A 51 -22.41 -5.41 -15.11
C VAL A 51 -21.78 -6.80 -15.09
N SER A 52 -20.45 -6.85 -15.14
CA SER A 52 -19.67 -8.02 -14.77
C SER A 52 -19.04 -7.75 -13.40
N VAL A 53 -19.20 -8.66 -12.46
CA VAL A 53 -18.73 -8.48 -11.07
C VAL A 53 -18.21 -9.79 -10.52
N GLY A 54 -17.17 -9.71 -9.69
CA GLY A 54 -16.59 -10.84 -8.97
C GLY A 54 -15.45 -10.39 -8.07
N TYR A 55 -14.99 -11.28 -7.20
CA TYR A 55 -13.74 -11.04 -6.48
C TYR A 55 -12.57 -10.97 -7.46
N SER A 56 -11.65 -10.08 -7.16
CA SER A 56 -10.44 -9.88 -7.94
C SER A 56 -9.30 -9.47 -7.03
N THR A 57 -8.10 -9.43 -7.59
CA THR A 57 -6.91 -8.88 -6.95
C THR A 57 -6.51 -7.60 -7.65
N VAL A 58 -5.69 -6.77 -7.00
CA VAL A 58 -5.13 -5.56 -7.61
C VAL A 58 -4.37 -5.91 -8.91
N SER A 59 -3.63 -7.02 -8.92
CA SER A 59 -2.91 -7.50 -10.10
C SER A 59 -3.85 -7.89 -11.24
N ASN A 60 -4.95 -8.60 -10.95
CA ASN A 60 -5.93 -8.96 -11.97
C ASN A 60 -6.64 -7.74 -12.55
N TYR A 61 -6.92 -6.72 -11.73
CA TYR A 61 -7.47 -5.46 -12.20
C TYR A 61 -6.53 -4.75 -13.19
N PHE A 62 -5.26 -4.54 -12.82
CA PHE A 62 -4.30 -3.89 -13.74
C PHE A 62 -4.01 -4.73 -14.99
N LYS A 63 -4.05 -6.07 -14.88
CA LYS A 63 -3.98 -6.94 -16.05
C LYS A 63 -5.17 -6.72 -16.98
N ALA A 64 -6.40 -6.69 -16.45
CA ALA A 64 -7.60 -6.43 -17.24
C ALA A 64 -7.56 -5.05 -17.91
N LEU A 65 -7.08 -4.02 -17.20
CA LEU A 65 -6.88 -2.69 -17.79
C LEU A 65 -5.89 -2.75 -18.97
N SER A 66 -4.72 -3.35 -18.77
CA SER A 66 -3.69 -3.43 -19.82
C SER A 66 -4.14 -4.23 -21.05
N GLU A 67 -4.86 -5.34 -20.84
CA GLU A 67 -5.36 -6.19 -21.93
C GLU A 67 -6.57 -5.57 -22.63
N GLY A 68 -7.48 -4.95 -21.87
CA GLY A 68 -8.71 -4.36 -22.37
C GLY A 68 -8.52 -3.01 -23.07
N SER A 69 -7.57 -2.19 -22.61
CA SER A 69 -7.28 -0.89 -23.23
C SER A 69 -6.43 -1.02 -24.49
N GLY A 70 -5.66 -2.10 -24.62
CA GLY A 70 -4.61 -2.25 -25.63
C GLY A 70 -3.34 -1.47 -25.28
N SER A 71 -2.23 -1.79 -25.95
CA SER A 71 -0.91 -1.17 -25.73
C SER A 71 -0.87 0.32 -26.06
N ASP A 72 -1.75 0.77 -26.94
CA ASP A 72 -1.73 2.12 -27.52
C ASP A 72 -2.71 3.06 -26.82
N TYR A 73 -3.29 2.64 -25.69
CA TYR A 73 -4.18 3.48 -24.92
C TYR A 73 -3.44 4.70 -24.37
N PRO A 74 -3.90 5.93 -24.62
CA PRO A 74 -3.18 7.15 -24.27
C PRO A 74 -3.39 7.52 -22.80
N TRP A 75 -2.82 6.74 -21.89
CA TRP A 75 -2.87 7.05 -20.45
C TRP A 75 -2.24 8.43 -20.18
N PRO A 76 -2.91 9.31 -19.43
CA PRO A 76 -2.34 10.60 -19.05
C PRO A 76 -1.02 10.41 -18.31
N VAL A 77 0.00 11.15 -18.72
CA VAL A 77 1.31 11.17 -18.05
C VAL A 77 1.32 12.33 -17.07
N LYS A 78 1.69 12.06 -15.81
CA LYS A 78 2.03 13.11 -14.86
C LYS A 78 3.44 13.61 -15.19
N ASP A 79 3.52 14.70 -15.96
CA ASP A 79 4.76 15.26 -16.51
C ASP A 79 5.24 16.53 -15.81
N ASP A 80 4.48 17.02 -14.82
CA ASP A 80 4.77 18.22 -14.05
C ASP A 80 5.98 18.11 -13.11
N MET A 81 6.67 16.96 -13.07
CA MET A 81 7.80 16.61 -12.19
C MET A 81 7.56 16.88 -10.70
N GLN A 82 6.30 17.07 -10.29
CA GLN A 82 5.94 17.34 -8.91
C GLN A 82 5.54 16.04 -8.21
N ASP A 83 5.76 15.99 -6.91
CA ASP A 83 5.22 14.92 -6.07
C ASP A 83 3.75 15.21 -5.70
N PHE A 84 3.26 14.55 -4.65
CA PHE A 84 1.93 14.77 -4.08
C PHE A 84 2.00 15.40 -2.67
N TYR A 85 3.08 16.12 -2.35
CA TYR A 85 3.25 16.79 -1.07
C TYR A 85 2.99 18.31 -1.17
N PRO A 86 2.53 18.94 -0.07
CA PRO A 86 2.01 18.31 1.16
C PRO A 86 0.57 17.79 0.98
N TYR A 87 0.27 16.64 1.59
CA TYR A 87 -1.10 16.12 1.64
C TYR A 87 -1.98 16.98 2.58
N ALA A 88 -3.19 17.28 2.14
CA ALA A 88 -4.23 17.89 2.95
C ALA A 88 -5.57 17.17 2.74
N MET A 89 -6.21 16.74 3.83
CA MET A 89 -7.52 16.10 3.79
C MET A 89 -8.67 17.11 3.64
N LEU A 90 -8.53 18.29 4.25
CA LEU A 90 -9.43 19.44 4.21
C LEU A 90 -8.65 20.70 3.80
N PRO A 91 -9.32 21.80 3.37
CA PRO A 91 -8.67 22.98 2.78
C PRO A 91 -7.48 23.59 3.54
N ASP A 92 -7.41 23.42 4.87
CA ASP A 92 -6.32 23.93 5.71
C ASP A 92 -5.68 22.86 6.63
N SER A 93 -5.95 21.57 6.39
CA SER A 93 -5.46 20.48 7.26
C SER A 93 -4.23 19.80 6.65
N TYR A 94 -3.14 20.54 6.47
CA TYR A 94 -1.91 20.00 5.89
C TYR A 94 -1.18 19.07 6.85
N TRP A 95 -0.83 17.88 6.37
CA TRP A 95 -0.11 16.87 7.13
C TRP A 95 1.40 17.09 7.04
N SER A 96 1.88 18.31 7.28
CA SER A 96 3.33 18.61 7.30
C SER A 96 3.96 18.42 8.68
N GLY A 97 3.16 18.31 9.75
CA GLY A 97 3.66 18.15 11.11
C GLY A 97 4.49 16.87 11.33
N PHE A 98 4.10 15.76 10.68
CA PHE A 98 4.80 14.48 10.81
C PHE A 98 6.23 14.51 10.21
N PHE A 99 6.55 15.53 9.40
CA PHE A 99 7.92 15.76 8.93
C PHE A 99 8.89 15.99 10.11
N THR A 100 8.41 16.50 11.25
CA THR A 100 9.24 16.81 12.43
C THR A 100 8.90 16.00 13.68
N SER A 101 7.68 15.45 13.81
CA SER A 101 7.27 14.66 14.98
C SER A 101 8.29 13.59 15.37
N ARG A 102 8.61 13.48 16.67
CA ARG A 102 9.59 12.51 17.22
C ARG A 102 10.96 12.56 16.51
N PRO A 103 11.66 13.71 16.53
CA PRO A 103 12.91 13.91 15.78
C PRO A 103 14.04 12.99 16.24
N VAL A 104 14.06 12.60 17.53
CA VAL A 104 15.04 11.65 18.07
C VAL A 104 14.88 10.27 17.41
N LEU A 105 13.64 9.79 17.23
CA LEU A 105 13.37 8.53 16.53
C LEU A 105 13.83 8.61 15.07
N LYS A 106 13.47 9.67 14.35
CA LYS A 106 13.90 9.90 12.96
C LYS A 106 15.43 9.87 12.83
N ARG A 107 16.15 10.53 13.73
CA ARG A 107 17.62 10.51 13.75
C ARG A 107 18.18 9.12 14.07
N ARG A 108 17.60 8.41 15.04
CA ARG A 108 18.05 7.06 15.40
C ARG A 108 17.83 6.06 14.26
N ALA A 109 16.72 6.14 13.54
CA ALA A 109 16.46 5.31 12.36
C ALA A 109 17.56 5.49 11.31
N ARG A 110 17.95 6.74 11.01
CA ARG A 110 19.04 7.02 10.05
C ARG A 110 20.40 6.49 10.48
N ILE A 111 20.76 6.66 11.76
CA ILE A 111 22.03 6.12 12.31
C ILE A 111 22.03 4.59 12.28
N GLY A 112 20.90 3.97 12.61
CA GLY A 112 20.74 2.52 12.55
C GLY A 112 20.91 1.97 11.14
N ASP A 113 20.25 2.60 10.15
CA ASP A 113 20.36 2.22 8.74
C ASP A 113 21.79 2.42 8.20
N GLU A 114 22.46 3.53 8.56
CA GLU A 114 23.86 3.80 8.19
C GLU A 114 24.79 2.71 8.72
N ALA A 115 24.66 2.37 10.01
CA ALA A 115 25.46 1.33 10.64
C ALA A 115 25.19 -0.06 10.03
N LEU A 116 23.92 -0.39 9.78
CA LEU A 116 23.52 -1.64 9.14
C LEU A 116 24.14 -1.75 7.74
N PHE A 117 24.04 -0.70 6.93
CA PHE A 117 24.64 -0.68 5.60
C PHE A 117 26.15 -0.90 5.66
N ALA A 118 26.87 -0.18 6.54
CA ALA A 118 28.31 -0.34 6.68
C ALA A 118 28.70 -1.77 7.10
N LEU A 119 27.96 -2.38 8.04
CA LEU A 119 28.19 -3.76 8.46
C LEU A 119 27.97 -4.75 7.33
N GLU A 120 26.92 -4.57 6.53
CA GLU A 120 26.65 -5.43 5.38
C GLU A 120 27.75 -5.36 4.32
N GLN A 121 28.28 -4.16 4.04
CA GLN A 121 29.42 -4.01 3.13
C GLN A 121 30.66 -4.75 3.67
N LEU A 122 30.92 -4.66 4.97
CA LEU A 122 32.03 -5.37 5.60
C LEU A 122 31.85 -6.90 5.49
N ILE A 123 30.66 -7.41 5.77
CA ILE A 123 30.34 -8.84 5.65
C ILE A 123 30.57 -9.33 4.22
N VAL A 124 30.10 -8.59 3.21
CA VAL A 124 30.31 -8.94 1.80
C VAL A 124 31.80 -8.93 1.45
N SER A 125 32.56 -7.90 1.88
CA SER A 125 34.00 -7.80 1.62
C SER A 125 34.83 -8.93 2.26
N ARG A 126 34.32 -9.57 3.32
CA ARG A 126 34.92 -10.74 3.96
C ARG A 126 34.48 -12.08 3.38
N GLY A 127 33.65 -12.07 2.35
CA GLY A 127 33.18 -13.29 1.69
C GLY A 127 31.89 -13.88 2.27
N GLY A 128 31.15 -13.12 3.09
CA GLY A 128 29.87 -13.52 3.67
C GLY A 128 29.87 -13.57 5.19
N PHE A 129 28.82 -14.18 5.75
CA PHE A 129 28.65 -14.29 7.21
C PHE A 129 29.70 -15.21 7.82
N GLU A 130 30.32 -14.78 8.92
CA GLU A 130 31.33 -15.57 9.65
C GLU A 130 30.69 -16.71 10.47
N ASN A 131 29.50 -16.48 11.03
CA ASN A 131 28.72 -17.46 11.78
C ASN A 131 27.22 -17.10 11.77
N ASP A 132 26.40 -18.00 12.33
CA ASP A 132 24.95 -17.84 12.38
C ASP A 132 24.50 -16.70 13.30
N ASP A 133 25.23 -16.39 14.38
CA ASP A 133 24.89 -15.28 15.29
C ASP A 133 24.98 -13.93 14.57
N VAL A 134 26.04 -13.71 13.78
CA VAL A 134 26.21 -12.49 12.97
C VAL A 134 25.11 -12.41 11.91
N ARG A 135 24.77 -13.55 11.29
CA ARG A 135 23.70 -13.63 10.31
C ARG A 135 22.37 -13.24 10.93
N GLU A 136 22.00 -13.83 12.06
CA GLU A 136 20.77 -13.55 12.79
C GLU A 136 20.70 -12.08 13.23
N PHE A 137 21.79 -11.53 13.76
CA PHE A 137 21.89 -10.12 14.14
C PHE A 137 21.57 -9.19 12.97
N ILE A 138 22.13 -9.46 11.78
CA ILE A 138 21.86 -8.65 10.58
C ILE A 138 20.41 -8.81 10.13
N TYR A 139 19.85 -10.02 10.12
CA TYR A 139 18.44 -10.23 9.78
C TYR A 139 17.50 -9.49 10.72
N HIS A 140 17.76 -9.54 12.02
CA HIS A 140 16.98 -8.81 13.01
C HIS A 140 17.03 -7.29 12.76
N ASN A 141 18.22 -6.73 12.51
CA ASN A 141 18.35 -5.30 12.23
C ASN A 141 17.69 -4.89 10.89
N ARG A 142 17.72 -5.73 9.86
CA ARG A 142 16.95 -5.53 8.61
C ARG A 142 15.45 -5.47 8.88
N GLN A 143 14.93 -6.38 9.69
CA GLN A 143 13.52 -6.39 10.07
C GLN A 143 13.14 -5.13 10.86
N THR A 144 13.98 -4.73 11.82
CA THR A 144 13.78 -3.49 12.60
C THR A 144 13.79 -2.26 11.69
N SER A 145 14.75 -2.16 10.76
CA SER A 145 14.78 -1.09 9.76
C SER A 145 13.49 -1.09 8.92
N GLY A 146 13.06 -2.26 8.43
CA GLY A 146 11.80 -2.41 7.71
C GLY A 146 10.57 -1.95 8.50
N ILE A 147 10.45 -2.34 9.77
CA ILE A 147 9.37 -1.92 10.66
C ILE A 147 9.40 -0.40 10.88
N LEU A 148 10.58 0.20 11.05
CA LEU A 148 10.70 1.65 11.20
C LEU A 148 10.22 2.42 9.97
N THR A 149 10.22 1.82 8.77
CA THR A 149 9.64 2.44 7.57
C THR A 149 8.11 2.45 7.54
N HIS A 150 7.43 1.80 8.49
CA HIS A 150 5.98 1.87 8.64
C HIS A 150 5.52 3.34 8.72
N HIS A 151 4.37 3.65 8.11
CA HIS A 151 3.85 5.01 7.99
C HIS A 151 3.34 5.61 9.30
N ASP A 152 3.34 4.86 10.41
CA ASP A 152 3.19 5.39 11.78
C ASP A 152 4.45 5.31 12.65
N ALA A 153 5.51 4.66 12.16
CA ALA A 153 6.77 4.54 12.88
C ALA A 153 7.67 5.76 12.63
N VAL A 154 8.41 5.82 11.50
CA VAL A 154 9.33 6.95 11.21
C VAL A 154 8.61 8.30 11.12
N THR A 155 7.35 8.32 10.72
CA THR A 155 6.49 9.53 10.71
C THR A 155 6.26 10.08 12.12
N GLY A 156 6.34 9.22 13.14
CA GLY A 156 6.21 9.57 14.54
C GLY A 156 4.76 9.82 14.98
N THR A 157 3.79 9.22 14.28
CA THR A 157 2.35 9.35 14.54
C THR A 157 1.78 8.23 15.41
N ALA A 158 2.57 7.20 15.75
CA ALA A 158 2.19 6.20 16.73
C ALA A 158 2.08 6.76 18.17
N ARG A 159 1.35 6.03 19.02
CA ARG A 159 1.24 6.29 20.47
C ARG A 159 2.59 6.14 21.17
N SER A 160 2.72 6.74 22.34
CA SER A 160 4.00 6.78 23.06
C SER A 160 4.49 5.43 23.58
N ASP A 161 3.60 4.47 23.82
CA ASP A 161 3.92 3.09 24.21
C ASP A 161 4.36 2.21 23.01
N VAL A 162 4.09 2.66 21.79
CA VAL A 162 4.49 1.98 20.55
C VAL A 162 5.87 2.48 20.05
N VAL A 163 6.28 3.68 20.47
CA VAL A 163 7.55 4.33 20.07
C VAL A 163 8.67 4.04 21.06
#